data_AF-A0A840AI99-F1
#
_entry.id   AF-A0A840AI99-F1
#
_cell.length_a   1.000
_cell.length_b   1.000
_cell.length_c   1.000
_cell.angle_alpha   90.00
_cell.angle_beta   90.00
_cell.angle_gamma   90.00
#
_symmetry.space_group_name_H-M   'P 1'
#
loop_
_entity.id
_entity.type
_entity.pdbx_description
1 polymer ?
#
loop_
_entity_poly.entity_id
_entity_poly.type
_entity_poly.pdbx_seq_one_letter_code
_entity_poly.pdbx_strand_id
1 'polypeptide(L)'
;MKPAIKRPRAITMWEFSWIERRWPGAGYEDWDQALDELVERGYDAVRIDAFPHLIAVDPDRVWTIHSDEQDGDWGAPGEVDISHVGAALVEFIAKCKARGVVVGLSTWYKRDNDNVRMLIKTAEDQARVWLATLDIIEQAGLIDAIFYVDLCNEFPNVKWAPYLYAPGTTASDPLTDARVIAWMRNSIAILKQRYPGLDYTFSQSDQFHLWDQQDVSMLDFLEPHLWITNPAMSSFYADIGYSFKMREFQTLVRKAKPHYLAHKAHFDAILTEWIGKAADWSRRTGKPLVTTEAWASVMYKDWPMADWDWMMDVCAAGVEQAAATGRWTAICTSNFCGPQYRGMWRDIAWHRRLTDLIKSSPIDAELQA
;
A
#
# COMPACT_ATOMS: atom_id res chain seq x y z
N MET A 1 6.58 25.96 2.21
CA MET A 1 5.11 25.84 2.33
C MET A 1 4.69 24.76 1.35
N LYS A 2 4.04 23.68 1.82
CA LYS A 2 3.62 22.57 0.96
C LYS A 2 2.54 23.08 -0.03
N PRO A 3 2.52 22.61 -1.28
CA PRO A 3 1.48 23.00 -2.22
C PRO A 3 0.12 22.46 -1.74
N ALA A 4 -0.90 23.32 -1.78
CA ALA A 4 -2.27 22.95 -1.43
C ALA A 4 -2.76 21.73 -2.25
N ILE A 5 -3.48 20.82 -1.59
CA ILE A 5 -4.06 19.65 -2.24
C ILE A 5 -5.27 20.12 -3.08
N LYS A 6 -5.07 20.19 -4.40
CA LYS A 6 -6.09 20.72 -5.33
C LYS A 6 -7.20 19.72 -5.67
N ARG A 7 -6.85 18.43 -5.70
CA ARG A 7 -7.76 17.31 -5.99
C ARG A 7 -7.18 16.01 -5.46
N PRO A 8 -7.99 14.97 -5.23
CA PRO A 8 -7.48 13.66 -4.90
C PRO A 8 -6.68 13.05 -6.07
N ARG A 9 -5.74 12.17 -5.73
CA ARG A 9 -5.00 11.32 -6.66
C ARG A 9 -5.69 9.96 -6.81
N ALA A 10 -5.71 9.42 -8.01
CA ALA A 10 -6.02 8.01 -8.21
C ALA A 10 -4.71 7.23 -8.10
N ILE A 11 -4.54 6.50 -7.00
CA ILE A 11 -3.29 5.79 -6.67
C ILE A 11 -3.46 4.28 -6.86
N THR A 12 -2.42 3.58 -7.29
CA THR A 12 -2.38 2.11 -7.24
C THR A 12 -1.19 1.63 -6.43
N MET A 13 -1.26 0.44 -5.84
CA MET A 13 -0.13 -0.22 -5.22
C MET A 13 0.50 -1.22 -6.19
N TRP A 14 1.80 -1.06 -6.47
CA TRP A 14 2.63 -2.03 -7.19
C TRP A 14 3.68 -2.70 -6.30
N GLU A 15 3.65 -2.41 -5.00
CA GLU A 15 4.46 -3.02 -3.93
C GLU A 15 5.90 -3.31 -4.39
N PHE A 16 6.43 -4.50 -4.21
CA PHE A 16 7.71 -4.97 -4.72
C PHE A 16 7.63 -5.59 -6.15
N SER A 17 6.43 -5.84 -6.70
CA SER A 17 6.25 -6.40 -8.05
C SER A 17 6.87 -5.55 -9.15
N TRP A 18 6.91 -4.23 -9.01
CA TRP A 18 7.51 -3.37 -10.04
C TRP A 18 8.94 -3.81 -10.39
N ILE A 19 9.70 -4.34 -9.43
CA ILE A 19 11.06 -4.82 -9.65
C ILE A 19 11.19 -6.36 -9.63
N GLU A 20 10.41 -7.06 -8.81
CA GLU A 20 10.49 -8.53 -8.71
C GLU A 20 9.84 -9.25 -9.91
N ARG A 21 8.75 -8.70 -10.46
CA ARG A 21 7.95 -9.34 -11.51
C ARG A 21 8.39 -8.94 -12.91
N ARG A 22 9.66 -9.22 -13.23
CA ARG A 22 10.29 -8.89 -14.51
C ARG A 22 10.77 -10.09 -15.33
N TRP A 23 10.35 -11.31 -14.98
CA TRP A 23 10.54 -12.49 -15.83
C TRP A 23 9.51 -12.51 -16.98
N PRO A 24 9.68 -13.34 -18.04
CA PRO A 24 8.75 -13.37 -19.16
C PRO A 24 7.29 -13.68 -18.75
N GLY A 25 6.38 -12.77 -19.07
CA GLY A 25 4.94 -12.82 -18.77
C GLY A 25 4.55 -12.35 -17.36
N ALA A 26 5.46 -11.74 -16.60
CA ALA A 26 5.26 -11.42 -15.18
C ALA A 26 4.43 -10.16 -14.91
N GLY A 27 4.44 -9.21 -15.84
CA GLY A 27 3.63 -7.99 -15.84
C GLY A 27 4.43 -6.68 -15.85
N TYR A 28 5.68 -6.68 -15.39
CA TYR A 28 6.51 -5.47 -15.25
C TYR A 28 7.86 -5.55 -15.97
N GLU A 29 7.99 -6.46 -16.96
CA GLU A 29 9.21 -6.54 -17.77
C GLU A 29 9.56 -5.19 -18.41
N ASP A 30 8.54 -4.51 -18.95
CA ASP A 30 8.62 -3.18 -19.55
C ASP A 30 7.84 -2.16 -18.70
N TRP A 31 8.58 -1.32 -17.98
CA TRP A 31 7.99 -0.25 -17.17
C TRP A 31 7.32 0.84 -18.00
N ASP A 32 7.81 1.12 -19.21
CA ASP A 32 7.20 2.13 -20.06
C ASP A 32 5.80 1.66 -20.48
N GLN A 33 5.65 0.41 -20.90
CA GLN A 33 4.35 -0.18 -21.20
C GLN A 33 3.43 -0.18 -19.96
N ALA A 34 3.89 -0.70 -18.82
CA ALA A 34 3.07 -0.77 -17.61
C ALA A 34 2.58 0.61 -17.15
N LEU A 35 3.44 1.63 -17.23
CA LEU A 35 3.09 3.00 -16.85
C LEU A 35 2.19 3.69 -17.90
N ASP A 36 2.36 3.42 -19.19
CA ASP A 36 1.45 3.91 -20.23
C ASP A 36 0.04 3.35 -20.02
N GLU A 37 -0.06 2.06 -19.72
CA GLU A 37 -1.32 1.38 -19.39
C GLU A 37 -1.94 1.92 -18.07
N LEU A 38 -1.12 2.28 -17.09
CA LEU A 38 -1.56 2.92 -15.85
C LEU A 38 -2.21 4.28 -16.11
N VAL A 39 -1.56 5.11 -16.93
CA VAL A 39 -2.07 6.43 -17.30
C VAL A 39 -3.31 6.34 -18.17
N GLU A 40 -3.38 5.36 -19.08
CA GLU A 40 -4.57 5.09 -19.91
C GLU A 40 -5.84 4.86 -19.07
N ARG A 41 -5.66 4.15 -17.93
CA ARG A 41 -6.70 3.88 -16.93
C ARG A 41 -6.99 5.06 -16.00
N GLY A 42 -6.22 6.13 -16.13
CA GLY A 42 -6.46 7.43 -15.48
C GLY A 42 -5.84 7.59 -14.10
N TYR A 43 -4.97 6.67 -13.68
CA TYR A 43 -4.18 6.78 -12.45
C TYR A 43 -3.06 7.81 -12.63
N ASP A 44 -2.75 8.52 -11.55
CA ASP A 44 -1.73 9.56 -11.53
C ASP A 44 -0.84 9.50 -10.28
N ALA A 45 -0.91 8.39 -9.56
CA ALA A 45 -0.01 8.04 -8.47
C ALA A 45 0.22 6.52 -8.39
N VAL A 46 1.37 6.11 -7.87
CA VAL A 46 1.70 4.71 -7.58
C VAL A 46 2.40 4.59 -6.22
N ARG A 47 2.09 3.57 -5.44
CA ARG A 47 2.80 3.18 -4.20
C ARG A 47 3.67 1.95 -4.48
N ILE A 48 4.96 2.04 -4.15
CA ILE A 48 5.94 0.97 -4.38
C ILE A 48 6.79 0.68 -3.13
N ASP A 49 7.37 -0.50 -3.08
CA ASP A 49 8.47 -0.84 -2.16
C ASP A 49 9.75 -0.17 -2.66
N ALA A 50 10.36 0.63 -1.80
CA ALA A 50 11.62 1.33 -2.06
C ALA A 50 12.86 0.52 -1.64
N PHE A 51 12.68 -0.58 -0.91
CA PHE A 51 13.75 -1.43 -0.38
C PHE A 51 14.85 -0.67 0.39
N PRO A 52 14.50 0.22 1.33
CA PRO A 52 15.47 1.11 1.98
C PRO A 52 16.55 0.35 2.75
N HIS A 53 16.23 -0.83 3.32
CA HIS A 53 17.18 -1.68 4.01
C HIS A 53 18.26 -2.26 3.10
N LEU A 54 17.95 -2.52 1.82
CA LEU A 54 18.92 -3.01 0.84
C LEU A 54 19.80 -1.86 0.34
N ILE A 55 19.17 -0.74 -0.06
CA ILE A 55 19.84 0.47 -0.54
C ILE A 55 20.85 1.00 0.48
N ALA A 56 20.48 0.98 1.77
CA ALA A 56 21.35 1.48 2.83
C ALA A 56 22.55 0.57 3.15
N VAL A 57 22.57 -0.66 2.64
CA VAL A 57 23.73 -1.56 2.72
C VAL A 57 24.57 -1.43 1.47
N ASP A 58 23.97 -1.66 0.30
CA ASP A 58 24.64 -1.54 -0.99
C ASP A 58 23.58 -1.35 -2.10
N PRO A 59 23.44 -0.12 -2.66
CA PRO A 59 22.45 0.17 -3.69
C PRO A 59 22.75 -0.48 -5.05
N ASP A 60 24.00 -0.90 -5.27
CA ASP A 60 24.49 -1.45 -6.54
C ASP A 60 24.61 -2.99 -6.49
N ARG A 61 24.41 -3.60 -5.33
CA ARG A 61 24.45 -5.06 -5.16
C ARG A 61 23.27 -5.75 -5.86
N VAL A 62 23.52 -6.99 -6.29
CA VAL A 62 22.47 -7.97 -6.63
C VAL A 62 22.01 -8.67 -5.36
N TRP A 63 20.71 -8.61 -5.10
CA TRP A 63 20.07 -9.17 -3.92
C TRP A 63 19.15 -10.32 -4.33
N THR A 64 19.38 -11.50 -3.75
CA THR A 64 18.41 -12.60 -3.82
C THR A 64 17.35 -12.37 -2.76
N ILE A 65 16.10 -12.21 -3.20
CA ILE A 65 14.93 -11.98 -2.37
C ILE A 65 14.15 -13.27 -2.22
N HIS A 66 13.78 -13.61 -0.98
CA HIS A 66 12.95 -14.77 -0.71
C HIS A 66 11.46 -14.44 -0.98
N SER A 67 10.75 -15.43 -1.52
CA SER A 67 9.29 -15.40 -1.65
C SER A 67 8.63 -15.34 -0.27
N ASP A 68 7.51 -14.62 -0.17
CA ASP A 68 6.66 -14.64 1.02
C ASP A 68 5.69 -15.83 1.02
N GLU A 69 5.77 -16.72 0.02
CA GLU A 69 4.93 -17.91 -0.16
C GLU A 69 3.43 -17.62 -0.07
N GLN A 70 3.01 -16.47 -0.60
CA GLN A 70 1.61 -16.04 -0.56
C GLN A 70 0.79 -16.63 -1.70
N ASP A 71 -0.51 -16.84 -1.46
CA ASP A 71 -1.44 -17.35 -2.48
C ASP A 71 -1.71 -16.33 -3.60
N GLY A 72 -1.44 -15.04 -3.39
CA GLY A 72 -1.60 -13.97 -4.39
C GLY A 72 -0.38 -13.79 -5.31
N ASP A 73 -0.58 -13.11 -6.44
CA ASP A 73 0.46 -12.89 -7.46
C ASP A 73 1.26 -11.57 -7.25
N TRP A 74 1.45 -11.12 -6.01
CA TRP A 74 2.37 -10.02 -5.67
C TRP A 74 3.81 -10.54 -5.54
N GLY A 75 4.76 -9.80 -6.10
CA GLY A 75 6.17 -10.19 -6.15
C GLY A 75 6.44 -11.51 -6.86
N ALA A 76 7.60 -12.08 -6.58
CA ALA A 76 8.00 -13.38 -7.11
C ALA A 76 7.39 -14.55 -6.31
N PRO A 77 6.84 -15.59 -6.99
CA PRO A 77 6.32 -16.78 -6.30
C PRO A 77 7.44 -17.66 -5.72
N GLY A 78 8.69 -17.46 -6.14
CA GLY A 78 9.89 -18.13 -5.63
C GLY A 78 11.02 -17.11 -5.44
N GLU A 79 12.22 -17.59 -5.14
CA GLU A 79 13.39 -16.71 -5.02
C GLU A 79 13.66 -15.98 -6.35
N VAL A 80 14.02 -14.71 -6.25
CA VAL A 80 14.33 -13.86 -7.40
C VAL A 80 15.52 -12.96 -7.07
N ASP A 81 16.38 -12.75 -8.05
CA ASP A 81 17.44 -11.74 -7.96
C ASP A 81 16.91 -10.39 -8.44
N ILE A 82 17.04 -9.36 -7.60
CA ILE A 82 16.88 -7.96 -8.00
C ILE A 82 18.26 -7.31 -8.04
N SER A 83 18.57 -6.63 -9.15
CA SER A 83 19.90 -6.05 -9.41
C SER A 83 19.85 -4.53 -9.33
N HIS A 84 20.88 -3.92 -8.74
CA HIS A 84 21.09 -2.47 -8.72
C HIS A 84 19.85 -1.69 -8.25
N VAL A 85 19.30 -2.08 -7.10
CA VAL A 85 18.01 -1.57 -6.59
C VAL A 85 17.97 -0.05 -6.52
N GLY A 86 19.08 0.62 -6.18
CA GLY A 86 19.14 2.08 -6.17
C GLY A 86 18.96 2.69 -7.57
N ALA A 87 19.69 2.20 -8.57
CA ALA A 87 19.58 2.68 -9.95
C ALA A 87 18.21 2.34 -10.56
N ALA A 88 17.68 1.14 -10.29
CA ALA A 88 16.35 0.71 -10.72
C ALA A 88 15.25 1.62 -10.15
N LEU A 89 15.34 1.98 -8.86
CA LEU A 89 14.39 2.87 -8.20
C LEU A 89 14.39 4.26 -8.84
N VAL A 90 15.58 4.83 -9.07
CA VAL A 90 15.75 6.13 -9.73
C VAL A 90 15.18 6.10 -11.16
N GLU A 91 15.49 5.07 -11.94
CA GLU A 91 14.96 4.91 -13.29
C GLU A 91 13.42 4.84 -13.30
N PHE A 92 12.85 4.01 -12.43
CA PHE A 92 11.40 3.85 -12.33
C PHE A 92 10.70 5.16 -11.95
N ILE A 93 11.22 5.88 -10.94
CA ILE A 93 10.68 7.19 -10.53
C ILE A 93 10.79 8.20 -11.69
N ALA A 94 11.90 8.20 -12.45
CA ALA A 94 12.05 9.08 -13.61
C ALA A 94 10.99 8.79 -14.69
N LYS A 95 10.70 7.51 -14.96
CA LYS A 95 9.64 7.09 -15.90
C LYS A 95 8.24 7.48 -15.41
N CYS A 96 7.97 7.41 -14.11
CA CYS A 96 6.75 7.93 -13.50
C CYS A 96 6.63 9.45 -13.69
N LYS A 97 7.69 10.20 -13.35
CA LYS A 97 7.73 11.67 -13.48
C LYS A 97 7.50 12.12 -14.92
N ALA A 98 8.10 11.45 -15.90
CA ALA A 98 7.91 11.74 -17.32
C ALA A 98 6.44 11.64 -17.78
N ARG A 99 5.62 10.91 -17.03
CA ARG A 99 4.19 10.68 -17.28
C ARG A 99 3.27 11.46 -16.34
N GLY A 100 3.82 12.29 -15.45
CA GLY A 100 3.06 13.02 -14.44
C GLY A 100 2.50 12.15 -13.31
N VAL A 101 3.04 10.93 -13.15
CA VAL A 101 2.70 10.00 -12.06
C VAL A 101 3.61 10.30 -10.87
N VAL A 102 3.02 10.57 -9.71
CA VAL A 102 3.77 10.74 -8.45
C VAL A 102 3.93 9.41 -7.72
N VAL A 103 4.99 9.28 -6.91
CA VAL A 103 5.37 8.00 -6.28
C VAL A 103 5.26 8.09 -4.76
N GLY A 104 4.35 7.32 -4.17
CA GLY A 104 4.37 7.01 -2.74
C GLY A 104 5.39 5.93 -2.46
N LEU A 105 6.35 6.19 -1.58
CA LEU A 105 7.31 5.18 -1.17
C LEU A 105 6.77 4.44 0.06
N SER A 106 6.88 3.13 0.06
CA SER A 106 6.69 2.27 1.23
C SER A 106 7.78 1.20 1.26
N THR A 107 7.67 0.24 2.17
CA THR A 107 8.53 -0.94 2.20
C THR A 107 7.84 -2.07 2.94
N TRP A 108 7.99 -3.28 2.41
CA TRP A 108 7.59 -4.53 3.05
C TRP A 108 8.78 -5.21 3.74
N TYR A 109 9.96 -4.57 3.73
CA TYR A 109 11.20 -5.12 4.28
C TYR A 109 11.42 -6.57 3.86
N LYS A 110 11.40 -6.79 2.54
CA LYS A 110 11.60 -8.10 1.93
C LYS A 110 12.88 -8.77 2.46
N ARG A 111 12.78 -10.07 2.75
CA ARG A 111 13.89 -10.85 3.28
C ARG A 111 14.86 -11.18 2.16
N ASP A 112 16.12 -10.88 2.36
CA ASP A 112 17.25 -11.34 1.56
C ASP A 112 18.03 -12.44 2.28
N ASN A 113 19.01 -13.04 1.59
CA ASN A 113 19.88 -14.10 2.14
C ASN A 113 20.61 -13.70 3.43
N ASP A 114 21.04 -12.44 3.55
CA ASP A 114 21.75 -11.93 4.73
C ASP A 114 20.77 -11.36 5.78
N ASN A 115 19.49 -11.29 5.44
CA ASN A 115 18.39 -10.76 6.26
C ASN A 115 18.70 -9.36 6.82
N VAL A 116 19.22 -8.47 5.96
CA VAL A 116 19.77 -7.16 6.37
C VAL A 116 18.72 -6.22 6.97
N ARG A 117 17.43 -6.49 6.75
CA ARG A 117 16.33 -5.80 7.46
C ARG A 117 16.47 -5.88 8.99
N MET A 118 17.11 -6.93 9.52
CA MET A 118 17.34 -7.11 10.96
C MET A 118 18.50 -6.25 11.50
N LEU A 119 19.20 -5.51 10.64
CA LEU A 119 20.16 -4.48 11.07
C LEU A 119 19.46 -3.23 11.62
N ILE A 120 18.15 -3.07 11.39
CA ILE A 120 17.35 -1.99 11.96
C ILE A 120 17.04 -2.33 13.42
N LYS A 121 17.69 -1.67 14.37
CA LYS A 121 17.51 -1.97 15.81
C LYS A 121 16.86 -0.82 16.57
N THR A 122 16.94 0.39 16.03
CA THR A 122 16.37 1.59 16.64
C THR A 122 15.62 2.45 15.63
N ALA A 123 14.89 3.46 16.13
CA ALA A 123 14.23 4.45 15.30
C ALA A 123 15.23 5.28 14.47
N GLU A 124 16.46 5.45 14.96
CA GLU A 124 17.56 6.07 14.24
C GLU A 124 18.02 5.20 13.07
N ASP A 125 18.10 3.87 13.25
CA ASP A 125 18.40 2.96 12.14
C ASP A 125 17.31 2.98 11.08
N GLN A 126 16.04 2.99 11.52
CA GLN A 126 14.87 3.13 10.65
C GLN A 126 14.96 4.42 9.82
N ALA A 127 15.29 5.55 10.45
CA ALA A 127 15.49 6.81 9.73
C ALA A 127 16.70 6.74 8.81
N ARG A 128 17.82 6.15 9.24
CA ARG A 128 19.06 6.05 8.45
C ARG A 128 18.85 5.32 7.12
N VAL A 129 18.12 4.21 7.12
CA VAL A 129 17.87 3.46 5.88
C VAL A 129 17.02 4.26 4.89
N TRP A 130 16.05 5.02 5.40
CA TRP A 130 15.22 5.92 4.60
C TRP A 130 15.99 7.15 4.11
N LEU A 131 16.88 7.74 4.92
CA LEU A 131 17.77 8.82 4.48
C LEU A 131 18.65 8.39 3.33
N ALA A 132 19.26 7.20 3.38
CA ALA A 132 20.08 6.69 2.27
C ALA A 132 19.26 6.57 0.97
N THR A 133 18.00 6.18 1.07
CA THR A 133 17.08 6.05 -0.07
C THR A 133 16.65 7.40 -0.63
N LEU A 134 16.28 8.35 0.24
CA LEU A 134 15.90 9.69 -0.20
C LEU A 134 17.08 10.46 -0.78
N ASP A 135 18.30 10.25 -0.25
CA ASP A 135 19.53 10.87 -0.74
C ASP A 135 19.82 10.50 -2.20
N ILE A 136 19.65 9.23 -2.60
CA ILE A 136 19.87 8.84 -4.01
C ILE A 136 18.80 9.42 -4.94
N ILE A 137 17.55 9.57 -4.47
CA ILE A 137 16.45 10.16 -5.22
C ILE A 137 16.65 11.68 -5.38
N GLU A 138 17.09 12.36 -4.32
CA GLU A 138 17.44 13.79 -4.35
C GLU A 138 18.63 14.05 -5.27
N GLN A 139 19.69 13.24 -5.19
CA GLN A 139 20.86 13.36 -6.06
C GLN A 139 20.51 13.20 -7.55
N ALA A 140 19.50 12.38 -7.86
CA ALA A 140 18.96 12.22 -9.21
C ALA A 140 18.00 13.37 -9.64
N GLY A 141 17.69 14.32 -8.76
CA GLY A 141 16.78 15.44 -9.06
C GLY A 141 15.30 15.02 -9.16
N LEU A 142 14.91 13.96 -8.45
CA LEU A 142 13.59 13.33 -8.52
C LEU A 142 12.76 13.46 -7.25
N ILE A 143 13.26 14.18 -6.23
CA ILE A 143 12.57 14.29 -4.93
C ILE A 143 11.17 14.93 -5.03
N ASP A 144 10.96 15.78 -6.04
CA ASP A 144 9.68 16.43 -6.37
C ASP A 144 8.64 15.48 -7.00
N ALA A 145 9.06 14.28 -7.44
CA ALA A 145 8.16 13.22 -7.88
C ALA A 145 7.64 12.36 -6.72
N ILE A 146 8.22 12.49 -5.52
CA ILE A 146 7.81 11.74 -4.34
C ILE A 146 6.56 12.37 -3.75
N PHE A 147 5.52 11.55 -3.62
CA PHE A 147 4.23 11.95 -3.05
C PHE A 147 4.25 11.90 -1.53
N TYR A 148 4.76 10.80 -0.97
CA TYR A 148 4.91 10.59 0.47
C TYR A 148 5.93 9.48 0.75
N VAL A 149 6.28 9.33 2.03
CA VAL A 149 7.12 8.24 2.55
C VAL A 149 6.40 7.52 3.69
N ASP A 150 5.94 6.30 3.43
CA ASP A 150 5.43 5.35 4.41
C ASP A 150 6.59 4.48 4.91
N LEU A 151 6.96 4.61 6.18
CA LEU A 151 8.20 4.04 6.68
C LEU A 151 8.15 2.50 6.80
N CYS A 152 6.96 1.91 6.90
CA CYS A 152 6.78 0.46 6.95
C CYS A 152 5.32 0.11 6.63
N ASN A 153 5.12 -0.80 5.68
CA ASN A 153 3.82 -1.35 5.37
C ASN A 153 3.15 -2.00 6.60
N GLU A 154 1.86 -1.68 6.82
CA GLU A 154 1.01 -2.29 7.85
C GLU A 154 1.63 -2.32 9.24
N PHE A 155 2.33 -1.26 9.62
CA PHE A 155 3.03 -1.19 10.89
C PHE A 155 2.08 -1.33 12.09
N PRO A 156 2.47 -2.05 13.16
CA PRO A 156 3.76 -2.71 13.38
C PRO A 156 3.69 -4.22 13.09
N ASN A 157 3.05 -4.65 12.00
CA ASN A 157 2.89 -6.07 11.66
C ASN A 157 4.23 -6.82 11.71
N VAL A 158 4.28 -7.89 12.51
CA VAL A 158 5.48 -8.72 12.73
C VAL A 158 6.09 -9.24 11.41
N LYS A 159 5.28 -9.45 10.37
CA LYS A 159 5.74 -9.90 9.06
C LYS A 159 6.67 -8.88 8.38
N TRP A 160 6.32 -7.59 8.47
CA TRP A 160 6.99 -6.49 7.78
C TRP A 160 7.95 -5.72 8.68
N ALA A 161 7.67 -5.67 9.99
CA ALA A 161 8.54 -5.09 11.00
C ALA A 161 9.13 -6.13 11.97
N PRO A 162 9.70 -7.27 11.50
CA PRO A 162 10.17 -8.34 12.39
C PRO A 162 11.29 -7.87 13.33
N TYR A 163 12.02 -6.83 12.94
CA TYR A 163 13.08 -6.22 13.71
C TYR A 163 12.63 -5.52 15.01
N LEU A 164 11.33 -5.28 15.17
CA LEU A 164 10.76 -4.77 16.43
C LEU A 164 10.61 -5.84 17.51
N TYR A 165 10.77 -7.12 17.15
CA TYR A 165 10.31 -8.25 17.94
C TYR A 165 11.42 -9.28 18.17
N ALA A 166 11.27 -10.04 19.26
CA ALA A 166 12.10 -11.21 19.49
C ALA A 166 11.78 -12.32 18.45
N PRO A 167 12.76 -13.17 18.08
CA PRO A 167 12.50 -14.30 17.20
C PRO A 167 11.36 -15.19 17.73
N GLY A 168 10.39 -15.50 16.87
CA GLY A 168 9.24 -16.35 17.19
C GLY A 168 7.98 -15.62 17.69
N THR A 169 8.02 -14.29 17.85
CA THR A 169 6.80 -13.50 18.07
C THR A 169 5.86 -13.64 16.87
N THR A 170 4.56 -13.76 17.14
CA THR A 170 3.51 -13.91 16.10
C THR A 170 2.42 -12.84 16.16
N ALA A 171 2.37 -12.06 17.24
CA ALA A 171 1.40 -10.98 17.43
C ALA A 171 2.11 -9.64 17.52
N SER A 172 1.54 -8.62 16.89
CA SER A 172 2.06 -7.27 16.90
C SER A 172 1.72 -6.56 18.21
N ASP A 173 2.61 -5.70 18.66
CA ASP A 173 2.33 -4.80 19.80
C ASP A 173 1.18 -3.82 19.46
N PRO A 174 0.43 -3.35 20.47
CA PRO A 174 -0.60 -2.34 20.27
C PRO A 174 -0.03 -1.04 19.68
N LEU A 175 -0.76 -0.42 18.74
CA LEU A 175 -0.42 0.92 18.21
C LEU A 175 -0.50 2.02 19.28
N THR A 176 -1.13 1.73 20.42
CA THR A 176 -1.19 2.59 21.60
C THR A 176 0.00 2.41 22.56
N ASP A 177 0.89 1.45 22.28
CA ASP A 177 2.09 1.22 23.10
C ASP A 177 3.08 2.39 22.95
N ALA A 178 3.58 2.91 24.08
CA ALA A 178 4.50 4.03 24.12
C ALA A 178 5.80 3.78 23.34
N ARG A 179 6.27 2.52 23.28
CA ARG A 179 7.45 2.12 22.48
C ARG A 179 7.18 2.26 20.99
N VAL A 180 6.03 1.79 20.53
CA VAL A 180 5.60 1.84 19.11
C VAL A 180 5.39 3.29 18.68
N ILE A 181 4.70 4.09 19.50
CA ILE A 181 4.51 5.53 19.30
C ILE A 181 5.87 6.26 19.24
N ALA A 182 6.78 5.99 20.18
CA ALA A 182 8.10 6.60 20.20
C ALA A 182 8.93 6.21 18.97
N TRP A 183 8.84 4.97 18.49
CA TRP A 183 9.52 4.53 17.27
C TRP A 183 9.08 5.34 16.06
N MET A 184 7.77 5.47 15.82
CA MET A 184 7.23 6.26 14.71
C MET A 184 7.64 7.73 14.82
N ARG A 185 7.48 8.32 16.00
CA ARG A 185 7.79 9.74 16.23
C ARG A 185 9.26 10.04 16.01
N ASN A 186 10.16 9.25 16.60
CA ASN A 186 11.59 9.55 16.58
C ASN A 186 12.18 9.35 15.18
N SER A 187 11.77 8.30 14.46
CA SER A 187 12.24 8.05 13.10
C SER A 187 11.80 9.16 12.13
N ILE A 188 10.51 9.56 12.16
CA ILE A 188 10.00 10.67 11.35
C ILE A 188 10.66 12.00 11.72
N ALA A 189 10.89 12.27 13.01
CA ALA A 189 11.54 13.50 13.44
C ALA A 189 12.94 13.66 12.86
N ILE A 190 13.71 12.57 12.70
CA ILE A 190 15.03 12.59 12.06
C ILE A 190 14.89 12.88 10.55
N LEU A 191 13.96 12.22 9.86
CA LEU A 191 13.74 12.46 8.43
C LEU A 191 13.33 13.91 8.14
N LYS A 192 12.47 14.49 8.99
CA LYS A 192 12.03 15.89 8.87
C LYS A 192 13.16 16.91 9.06
N GLN A 193 14.28 16.55 9.70
CA GLN A 193 15.44 17.45 9.78
C GLN A 193 16.12 17.66 8.42
N ARG A 194 16.10 16.64 7.56
CA ARG A 194 16.72 16.69 6.23
C ARG A 194 15.72 16.97 5.11
N TYR A 195 14.56 16.34 5.17
CA TYR A 195 13.51 16.42 4.16
C TYR A 195 12.18 16.91 4.79
N PRO A 196 12.11 18.16 5.30
CA PRO A 196 10.91 18.71 5.93
C PRO A 196 9.73 18.90 4.96
N GLY A 197 9.99 18.89 3.66
CA GLY A 197 9.00 19.11 2.61
C GLY A 197 8.15 17.87 2.26
N LEU A 198 8.55 16.67 2.68
CA LEU A 198 7.80 15.43 2.41
C LEU A 198 6.75 15.15 3.48
N ASP A 199 5.76 14.35 3.13
CA ASP A 199 4.77 13.78 4.04
C ASP A 199 5.19 12.38 4.47
N TYR A 200 5.08 12.09 5.77
CA TYR A 200 5.48 10.82 6.35
C TYR A 200 4.33 10.09 7.03
N THR A 201 4.32 8.77 6.92
CA THR A 201 3.40 7.91 7.67
C THR A 201 4.01 6.57 8.05
N PHE A 202 3.21 5.79 8.76
CA PHE A 202 3.30 4.34 8.86
C PHE A 202 1.89 3.83 8.54
N SER A 203 1.71 3.01 7.51
CA SER A 203 0.40 2.48 7.12
C SER A 203 -0.13 1.43 8.11
N GLN A 204 -1.45 1.24 8.18
CA GLN A 204 -2.08 0.32 9.15
C GLN A 204 -3.11 -0.60 8.48
N SER A 205 -3.13 -1.88 8.83
CA SER A 205 -4.18 -2.83 8.38
C SER A 205 -4.96 -3.51 9.49
N ASP A 206 -4.65 -3.22 10.75
CA ASP A 206 -5.29 -3.84 11.90
C ASP A 206 -5.39 -2.85 13.07
N GLN A 207 -5.96 -3.31 14.17
CA GLN A 207 -6.18 -2.56 15.41
C GLN A 207 -7.05 -1.32 15.21
N PHE A 208 -7.89 -1.32 14.18
CA PHE A 208 -8.83 -0.24 13.92
C PHE A 208 -9.86 -0.07 15.04
N HIS A 209 -10.09 -1.07 15.88
CA HIS A 209 -10.90 -0.92 17.10
C HIS A 209 -10.31 0.10 18.12
N LEU A 210 -9.04 0.50 17.95
CA LEU A 210 -8.35 1.50 18.75
C LEU A 210 -8.21 2.86 18.03
N TRP A 211 -8.85 3.07 16.88
CA TRP A 211 -8.66 4.28 16.07
C TRP A 211 -8.83 5.60 16.87
N ASP A 212 -9.74 5.59 17.85
CA ASP A 212 -10.05 6.72 18.72
C ASP A 212 -9.10 6.87 19.92
N GLN A 213 -8.16 5.95 20.09
CA GLN A 213 -7.17 5.94 21.18
C GLN A 213 -5.73 6.11 20.68
N GLN A 214 -5.48 5.87 19.40
CA GLN A 214 -4.15 5.98 18.81
C GLN A 214 -3.64 7.44 18.81
N ASP A 215 -2.43 7.64 19.33
CA ASP A 215 -1.66 8.87 19.13
C ASP A 215 -0.91 8.78 17.81
N VAL A 216 -1.45 9.48 16.81
CA VAL A 216 -0.87 9.60 15.46
C VAL A 216 -0.27 10.97 15.21
N SER A 217 -0.07 11.79 16.24
CA SER A 217 0.33 13.19 16.09
C SER A 217 1.59 13.40 15.24
N MET A 218 2.48 12.41 15.20
CA MET A 218 3.71 12.41 14.41
C MET A 218 3.52 12.17 12.90
N LEU A 219 2.42 11.54 12.48
CA LEU A 219 2.13 11.21 11.07
C LEU A 219 1.61 12.45 10.34
N ASP A 220 1.95 12.63 9.08
CA ASP A 220 1.39 13.73 8.27
C ASP A 220 0.03 13.36 7.65
N PHE A 221 -0.20 12.07 7.41
CA PHE A 221 -1.44 11.51 6.89
C PHE A 221 -1.66 10.10 7.42
N LEU A 222 -2.88 9.58 7.25
CA LEU A 222 -3.26 8.23 7.65
C LEU A 222 -3.38 7.34 6.42
N GLU A 223 -2.90 6.09 6.51
CA GLU A 223 -3.00 5.12 5.41
C GLU A 223 -3.60 3.78 5.89
N PRO A 224 -4.92 3.75 6.21
CA PRO A 224 -5.58 2.53 6.62
C PRO A 224 -5.89 1.63 5.41
N HIS A 225 -5.62 0.34 5.55
CA HIS A 225 -5.98 -0.69 4.59
C HIS A 225 -7.31 -1.32 4.96
N LEU A 226 -8.29 -1.25 4.06
CA LEU A 226 -9.69 -1.51 4.39
C LEU A 226 -10.25 -2.56 3.43
N TRP A 227 -10.61 -3.74 3.94
CA TRP A 227 -11.24 -4.78 3.14
C TRP A 227 -12.46 -5.32 3.84
N ILE A 228 -13.53 -5.60 3.07
CA ILE A 228 -14.66 -6.36 3.63
C ILE A 228 -14.26 -7.77 4.07
N THR A 229 -13.09 -8.30 3.69
CA THR A 229 -12.58 -9.58 4.20
C THR A 229 -11.64 -9.46 5.39
N ASN A 230 -11.30 -8.27 5.86
CA ASN A 230 -10.41 -8.13 7.01
C ASN A 230 -11.12 -8.69 8.27
N PRO A 231 -10.52 -9.65 9.02
CA PRO A 231 -11.11 -10.22 10.23
C PRO A 231 -11.41 -9.20 11.33
N ALA A 232 -10.71 -8.06 11.35
CA ALA A 232 -11.01 -6.95 12.26
C ALA A 232 -12.32 -6.21 11.89
N MET A 233 -12.80 -6.37 10.64
CA MET A 233 -13.93 -5.66 10.08
C MET A 233 -15.15 -6.56 9.85
N SER A 234 -14.95 -7.84 9.49
CA SER A 234 -16.02 -8.77 9.16
C SER A 234 -15.67 -10.24 9.44
N SER A 235 -16.68 -11.10 9.37
CA SER A 235 -16.54 -12.57 9.39
C SER A 235 -16.32 -13.21 8.01
N PHE A 236 -16.21 -12.45 6.91
CA PHE A 236 -16.29 -12.98 5.52
C PHE A 236 -15.42 -14.22 5.29
N TYR A 237 -14.13 -14.17 5.63
CA TYR A 237 -13.23 -15.31 5.46
C TYR A 237 -13.59 -16.48 6.35
N ALA A 238 -13.99 -16.23 7.60
CA ALA A 238 -14.42 -17.28 8.52
C ALA A 238 -15.69 -17.97 7.99
N ASP A 239 -16.64 -17.22 7.46
CA ASP A 239 -17.93 -17.72 6.95
C ASP A 239 -17.76 -18.65 5.74
N ILE A 240 -16.77 -18.38 4.87
CA ILE A 240 -16.44 -19.26 3.74
C ILE A 240 -15.44 -20.36 4.10
N GLY A 241 -14.82 -20.30 5.29
CA GLY A 241 -13.80 -21.22 5.75
C GLY A 241 -12.47 -21.04 5.03
N TYR A 242 -12.04 -19.80 4.81
CA TYR A 242 -10.71 -19.44 4.29
C TYR A 242 -9.81 -19.00 5.46
N SER A 243 -8.62 -19.60 5.56
CA SER A 243 -7.69 -19.40 6.68
C SER A 243 -6.28 -19.00 6.22
N PHE A 244 -6.14 -18.54 4.97
CA PHE A 244 -4.88 -18.15 4.34
C PHE A 244 -3.82 -19.27 4.26
N LYS A 245 -4.23 -20.54 4.39
CA LYS A 245 -3.31 -21.67 4.25
C LYS A 245 -3.16 -22.05 2.79
N MET A 246 -1.98 -22.58 2.45
CA MET A 246 -1.66 -23.06 1.11
C MET A 246 -2.76 -23.95 0.52
N ARG A 247 -3.12 -23.70 -0.75
CA ARG A 247 -4.14 -24.43 -1.53
C ARG A 247 -5.60 -24.17 -1.12
N GLU A 248 -5.87 -23.19 -0.25
CA GLU A 248 -7.25 -22.78 0.06
C GLU A 248 -7.84 -21.81 -0.97
N PHE A 249 -7.06 -21.35 -1.97
CA PHE A 249 -7.57 -20.46 -3.02
C PHE A 249 -8.81 -21.04 -3.76
N GLN A 250 -8.90 -22.37 -3.91
CA GLN A 250 -10.10 -23.00 -4.46
C GLN A 250 -11.35 -22.79 -3.59
N THR A 251 -11.20 -22.73 -2.26
CA THR A 251 -12.29 -22.39 -1.33
C THR A 251 -12.77 -20.97 -1.59
N LEU A 252 -11.84 -20.02 -1.72
CA LEU A 252 -12.15 -18.64 -2.04
C LEU A 252 -12.93 -18.54 -3.35
N VAL A 253 -12.40 -19.11 -4.43
CA VAL A 253 -13.01 -19.06 -5.76
C VAL A 253 -14.42 -19.67 -5.77
N ARG A 254 -14.65 -20.78 -5.07
CA ARG A 254 -15.95 -21.46 -5.07
C ARG A 254 -17.00 -20.78 -4.20
N LYS A 255 -16.60 -20.11 -3.12
CA LYS A 255 -17.54 -19.67 -2.07
C LYS A 255 -17.67 -18.15 -1.95
N ALA A 256 -16.64 -17.37 -2.30
CA ALA A 256 -16.64 -15.93 -2.06
C ALA A 256 -17.78 -15.21 -2.80
N LYS A 257 -17.94 -15.42 -4.11
CA LYS A 257 -19.00 -14.77 -4.89
C LYS A 257 -20.42 -15.17 -4.45
N PRO A 258 -20.79 -16.46 -4.33
CA PRO A 258 -22.11 -16.83 -3.81
C PRO A 258 -22.39 -16.27 -2.41
N HIS A 259 -21.38 -16.27 -1.54
CA HIS A 259 -21.50 -15.72 -0.19
C HIS A 259 -21.71 -14.21 -0.21
N TYR A 260 -20.92 -13.47 -1.01
CA TYR A 260 -21.08 -12.03 -1.20
C TYR A 260 -22.49 -11.69 -1.71
N LEU A 261 -22.95 -12.34 -2.79
CA LEU A 261 -24.26 -12.04 -3.38
C LEU A 261 -25.42 -12.31 -2.41
N ALA A 262 -25.33 -13.37 -1.61
CA ALA A 262 -26.34 -13.71 -0.61
C ALA A 262 -26.39 -12.71 0.58
N HIS A 263 -25.30 -11.99 0.84
CA HIS A 263 -25.16 -11.08 1.99
C HIS A 263 -24.72 -9.68 1.58
N LYS A 264 -25.00 -9.26 0.33
CA LYS A 264 -24.46 -8.01 -0.24
C LYS A 264 -24.74 -6.79 0.64
N ALA A 265 -25.99 -6.63 1.08
CA ALA A 265 -26.39 -5.50 1.93
C ALA A 265 -25.61 -5.47 3.26
N HIS A 266 -25.25 -6.63 3.81
CA HIS A 266 -24.44 -6.71 5.03
C HIS A 266 -23.00 -6.24 4.76
N PHE A 267 -22.37 -6.70 3.68
CA PHE A 267 -21.01 -6.28 3.33
C PHE A 267 -20.92 -4.83 2.88
N ASP A 268 -21.93 -4.31 2.18
CA ASP A 268 -22.04 -2.89 1.85
C ASP A 268 -22.13 -2.03 3.13
N ALA A 269 -22.86 -2.50 4.16
CA ALA A 269 -22.95 -1.83 5.46
C ALA A 269 -21.63 -1.86 6.23
N ILE A 270 -20.91 -2.99 6.21
CA ILE A 270 -19.56 -3.10 6.80
C ILE A 270 -18.60 -2.10 6.13
N LEU A 271 -18.62 -2.03 4.81
CA LEU A 271 -17.79 -1.09 4.06
C LEU A 271 -18.11 0.36 4.46
N THR A 272 -19.40 0.69 4.53
CA THR A 272 -19.88 2.02 4.96
C THR A 272 -19.42 2.36 6.37
N GLU A 273 -19.55 1.42 7.31
CA GLU A 273 -19.17 1.61 8.70
C GLU A 273 -17.68 1.95 8.82
N TRP A 274 -16.81 1.15 8.19
CA TRP A 274 -15.37 1.29 8.37
C TRP A 274 -14.76 2.44 7.58
N ILE A 275 -15.28 2.75 6.38
CA ILE A 275 -14.94 3.99 5.67
C ILE A 275 -15.36 5.21 6.51
N GLY A 276 -16.57 5.16 7.11
CA GLY A 276 -17.06 6.19 8.01
C GLY A 276 -16.13 6.40 9.23
N LYS A 277 -15.74 5.32 9.91
CA LYS A 277 -14.78 5.38 11.04
C LYS A 277 -13.43 5.95 10.64
N ALA A 278 -12.88 5.56 9.48
CA ALA A 278 -11.65 6.14 8.98
C ALA A 278 -11.81 7.65 8.69
N ALA A 279 -12.93 8.07 8.09
CA ALA A 279 -13.24 9.48 7.91
C ALA A 279 -13.35 10.25 9.23
N ASP A 280 -13.96 9.67 10.26
CA ASP A 280 -14.05 10.27 11.60
C ASP A 280 -12.69 10.35 12.28
N TRP A 281 -11.83 9.35 12.10
CA TRP A 281 -10.44 9.39 12.55
C TRP A 281 -9.66 10.54 11.91
N SER A 282 -9.84 10.73 10.60
CA SER A 282 -9.28 11.85 9.86
C SER A 282 -9.77 13.20 10.39
N ARG A 283 -11.08 13.36 10.62
CA ARG A 283 -11.64 14.61 11.19
C ARG A 283 -11.11 14.89 12.60
N ARG A 284 -11.06 13.86 13.44
CA ARG A 284 -10.55 13.98 14.81
C ARG A 284 -9.10 14.43 14.87
N THR A 285 -8.29 13.97 13.94
CA THR A 285 -6.83 14.20 13.94
C THR A 285 -6.40 15.35 13.02
N GLY A 286 -7.30 15.84 12.16
CA GLY A 286 -7.02 16.82 11.11
C GLY A 286 -6.13 16.27 9.99
N LYS A 287 -5.96 14.94 9.89
CA LYS A 287 -5.03 14.32 8.93
C LYS A 287 -5.77 13.81 7.70
N PRO A 288 -5.25 14.05 6.49
CA PRO A 288 -5.84 13.47 5.29
C PRO A 288 -5.67 11.94 5.27
N LEU A 289 -6.51 11.28 4.48
CA LEU A 289 -6.42 9.84 4.25
C LEU A 289 -5.82 9.52 2.88
N VAL A 290 -5.06 8.43 2.85
CA VAL A 290 -4.66 7.71 1.66
C VAL A 290 -5.09 6.26 1.86
N THR A 291 -5.49 5.55 0.82
CA THR A 291 -5.67 4.09 0.90
C THR A 291 -5.20 3.47 -0.40
N THR A 292 -4.27 2.54 -0.28
CA THR A 292 -3.67 1.82 -1.41
C THR A 292 -4.01 0.34 -1.42
N GLU A 293 -4.53 -0.16 -0.30
CA GLU A 293 -4.91 -1.55 -0.11
C GLU A 293 -6.36 -1.68 0.35
N ALA A 294 -7.24 -2.05 -0.57
CA ALA A 294 -8.69 -2.09 -0.38
C ALA A 294 -9.40 -2.73 -1.60
N TRP A 295 -10.72 -2.83 -1.72
CA TRP A 295 -11.81 -2.67 -0.74
C TRP A 295 -12.51 -4.00 -0.45
N ALA A 296 -12.25 -4.97 -1.33
CA ALA A 296 -12.93 -6.24 -1.37
C ALA A 296 -12.19 -7.27 -0.53
N SER A 297 -11.10 -7.82 -1.08
CA SER A 297 -10.39 -8.94 -0.49
C SER A 297 -8.90 -8.68 -0.39
N VAL A 298 -8.30 -9.17 0.70
CA VAL A 298 -6.84 -9.17 0.87
C VAL A 298 -6.19 -10.10 -0.16
N MET A 299 -6.81 -11.23 -0.52
CA MET A 299 -6.22 -12.27 -1.38
C MET A 299 -7.11 -12.54 -2.59
N TYR A 300 -6.56 -12.37 -3.80
CA TYR A 300 -7.20 -12.75 -5.06
C TYR A 300 -6.13 -12.93 -6.15
N LYS A 301 -6.45 -13.66 -7.21
CA LYS A 301 -5.60 -13.77 -8.41
C LYS A 301 -6.38 -14.29 -9.61
N ASP A 302 -5.80 -14.16 -10.79
CA ASP A 302 -6.34 -14.80 -11.99
C ASP A 302 -6.27 -16.33 -11.86
N TRP A 303 -7.42 -16.98 -12.04
CA TRP A 303 -7.55 -18.42 -11.87
C TRP A 303 -8.79 -18.97 -12.58
N PRO A 304 -8.83 -20.26 -12.95
CA PRO A 304 -10.07 -20.87 -13.43
C PRO A 304 -11.24 -20.69 -12.44
N MET A 305 -12.37 -20.18 -12.93
CA MET A 305 -13.58 -19.86 -12.16
C MET A 305 -13.48 -18.64 -11.22
N ALA A 306 -12.34 -17.95 -11.18
CA ALA A 306 -12.22 -16.69 -10.44
C ALA A 306 -12.90 -15.56 -11.23
N ASP A 307 -14.15 -15.29 -10.87
CA ASP A 307 -14.91 -14.16 -11.40
C ASP A 307 -14.50 -12.87 -10.71
N TRP A 308 -14.11 -11.85 -11.49
CA TRP A 308 -13.71 -10.55 -10.97
C TRP A 308 -14.87 -9.57 -10.77
N ASP A 309 -16.07 -9.88 -11.26
CA ASP A 309 -17.21 -8.96 -11.23
C ASP A 309 -17.63 -8.55 -9.82
N TRP A 310 -17.73 -9.51 -8.89
CA TRP A 310 -18.08 -9.21 -7.49
C TRP A 310 -16.97 -8.43 -6.77
N MET A 311 -15.70 -8.70 -7.09
CA MET A 311 -14.56 -7.94 -6.56
C MET A 311 -14.64 -6.48 -7.04
N MET A 312 -14.88 -6.28 -8.34
CA MET A 312 -15.01 -4.97 -8.96
C MET A 312 -16.25 -4.20 -8.49
N ASP A 313 -17.35 -4.89 -8.17
CA ASP A 313 -18.56 -4.30 -7.57
C ASP A 313 -18.26 -3.73 -6.17
N VAL A 314 -17.65 -4.52 -5.28
CA VAL A 314 -17.24 -4.06 -3.94
C VAL A 314 -16.22 -2.94 -4.03
N CYS A 315 -15.24 -3.06 -4.93
CA CYS A 315 -14.21 -2.05 -5.14
C CYS A 315 -14.80 -0.71 -5.62
N ALA A 316 -15.75 -0.74 -6.55
CA ALA A 316 -16.44 0.47 -7.00
C ALA A 316 -17.22 1.13 -5.86
N ALA A 317 -17.97 0.35 -5.07
CA ALA A 317 -18.70 0.86 -3.91
C ALA A 317 -17.77 1.50 -2.86
N GLY A 318 -16.62 0.89 -2.60
CA GLY A 318 -15.62 1.43 -1.67
C GLY A 318 -15.03 2.76 -2.13
N VAL A 319 -14.66 2.86 -3.41
CA VAL A 319 -14.20 4.11 -4.01
C VAL A 319 -15.26 5.20 -3.92
N GLU A 320 -16.50 4.90 -4.31
CA GLU A 320 -17.61 5.86 -4.28
C GLU A 320 -17.88 6.39 -2.87
N GLN A 321 -17.89 5.51 -1.87
CA GLN A 321 -18.08 5.89 -0.47
C GLN A 321 -16.91 6.71 0.08
N ALA A 322 -15.66 6.26 -0.14
CA ALA A 322 -14.47 6.97 0.33
C ALA A 322 -14.35 8.36 -0.29
N ALA A 323 -14.59 8.47 -1.60
CA ALA A 323 -14.53 9.71 -2.34
C ALA A 323 -15.61 10.72 -1.89
N ALA A 324 -16.81 10.23 -1.56
CA ALA A 324 -17.90 11.07 -1.06
C ALA A 324 -17.63 11.68 0.33
N THR A 325 -16.68 11.14 1.11
CA THR A 325 -16.41 11.65 2.46
C THR A 325 -15.68 13.00 2.49
N GLY A 326 -14.99 13.37 1.41
CA GLY A 326 -14.11 14.54 1.36
C GLY A 326 -12.77 14.40 2.10
N ARG A 327 -12.48 13.23 2.69
CA ARG A 327 -11.32 13.02 3.58
C ARG A 327 -10.09 12.41 2.90
N TRP A 328 -10.29 11.69 1.80
CA TRP A 328 -9.20 11.04 1.08
C TRP A 328 -8.54 11.97 0.07
N THR A 329 -7.22 12.01 0.10
CA THR A 329 -6.38 12.77 -0.83
C THR A 329 -5.71 11.87 -1.86
N ALA A 330 -5.70 10.56 -1.63
CA ALA A 330 -5.41 9.57 -2.65
C ALA A 330 -6.19 8.27 -2.42
N ILE A 331 -6.80 7.73 -3.46
CA ILE A 331 -7.68 6.56 -3.40
C ILE A 331 -7.25 5.51 -4.42
N CYS A 332 -7.08 4.26 -4.00
CA CYS A 332 -7.00 3.14 -4.93
C CYS A 332 -8.37 2.59 -5.28
N THR A 333 -8.47 2.03 -6.47
CA THR A 333 -9.63 1.20 -6.81
C THR A 333 -9.50 -0.19 -6.19
N SER A 334 -8.29 -0.73 -6.09
CA SER A 334 -8.01 -2.01 -5.46
C SER A 334 -6.50 -2.26 -5.28
N ASN A 335 -6.10 -3.12 -4.34
CA ASN A 335 -4.75 -3.72 -4.28
C ASN A 335 -4.41 -4.67 -5.45
N PHE A 336 -5.38 -4.99 -6.32
CA PHE A 336 -5.17 -5.81 -7.53
C PHE A 336 -4.97 -4.96 -8.79
N CYS A 337 -4.67 -3.67 -8.66
CA CYS A 337 -4.61 -2.73 -9.77
C CYS A 337 -3.22 -2.70 -10.44
N GLY A 338 -2.83 -3.83 -11.04
CA GLY A 338 -1.57 -3.97 -11.77
C GLY A 338 -1.63 -5.01 -12.90
N PRO A 339 -0.66 -5.00 -13.84
CA PRO A 339 -0.72 -5.79 -15.07
C PRO A 339 -0.80 -7.31 -14.89
N GLN A 340 -0.32 -7.82 -13.74
CA GLN A 340 -0.38 -9.25 -13.44
C GLN A 340 -1.81 -9.74 -13.14
N TYR A 341 -2.70 -8.86 -12.71
CA TYR A 341 -4.10 -9.18 -12.40
C TYR A 341 -5.00 -8.83 -13.59
N ARG A 342 -4.90 -9.59 -14.67
CA ARG A 342 -5.58 -9.32 -15.94
C ARG A 342 -7.09 -9.19 -15.79
N GLY A 343 -7.71 -9.94 -14.88
CA GLY A 343 -9.13 -9.80 -14.56
C GLY A 343 -9.55 -8.43 -14.06
N MET A 344 -8.78 -7.83 -13.15
CA MET A 344 -8.98 -6.43 -12.72
C MET A 344 -8.54 -5.47 -13.83
N TRP A 345 -7.33 -5.66 -14.35
CA TRP A 345 -6.62 -4.69 -15.19
C TRP A 345 -7.23 -4.46 -16.57
N ARG A 346 -7.96 -5.42 -17.14
CA ARG A 346 -8.39 -5.36 -18.56
C ARG A 346 -9.49 -4.34 -18.85
N ASP A 347 -10.33 -3.98 -17.86
CA ASP A 347 -11.48 -3.10 -18.09
C ASP A 347 -11.11 -1.62 -17.90
N ILE A 348 -10.55 -1.03 -18.95
CA ILE A 348 -10.14 0.38 -18.97
C ILE A 348 -11.33 1.31 -18.65
N ALA A 349 -12.53 1.00 -19.13
CA ALA A 349 -13.69 1.87 -18.92
C ALA A 349 -14.12 1.90 -17.45
N TRP A 350 -14.08 0.76 -16.77
CA TRP A 350 -14.33 0.67 -15.33
C TRP A 350 -13.30 1.49 -14.54
N HIS A 351 -12.02 1.34 -14.86
CA HIS A 351 -10.95 2.12 -14.22
C HIS A 351 -11.14 3.61 -14.44
N ARG A 352 -11.34 4.06 -15.69
CA ARG A 352 -11.51 5.48 -16.02
C ARG A 352 -12.69 6.10 -15.30
N ARG A 353 -13.83 5.39 -15.22
CA ARG A 353 -15.00 5.87 -14.47
C ARG A 353 -14.64 6.17 -13.01
N LEU A 354 -13.95 5.25 -12.34
CA LEU A 354 -13.58 5.41 -10.93
C LEU A 354 -12.45 6.41 -10.73
N THR A 355 -11.43 6.43 -11.58
CA THR A 355 -10.35 7.43 -11.47
C THR A 355 -10.87 8.83 -11.75
N ASP A 356 -11.77 9.03 -12.71
CA ASP A 356 -12.40 10.32 -12.97
C ASP A 356 -13.30 10.76 -11.80
N LEU A 357 -14.02 9.85 -11.16
CA LEU A 357 -14.73 10.11 -9.90
C LEU A 357 -13.76 10.58 -8.80
N ILE A 358 -12.70 9.81 -8.54
CA ILE A 358 -11.69 10.14 -7.52
C ILE A 358 -11.13 11.55 -7.76
N LYS A 359 -10.66 11.84 -8.98
CA LYS A 359 -9.99 13.10 -9.31
C LYS A 359 -10.94 14.31 -9.35
N SER A 360 -12.25 14.10 -9.45
CA SER A 360 -13.27 15.16 -9.41
C SER A 360 -13.96 15.30 -8.06
N SER A 361 -13.66 14.40 -7.10
CA SER A 361 -14.30 14.42 -5.80
C SER A 361 -13.83 15.60 -4.95
N PRO A 362 -14.74 16.16 -4.11
CA PRO A 362 -14.39 17.27 -3.23
C PRO A 362 -13.36 16.81 -2.19
N ILE A 363 -12.58 17.76 -1.71
CA ILE A 363 -11.75 17.63 -0.51
C ILE A 363 -12.28 18.63 0.50
N ASP A 364 -12.44 18.22 1.74
CA ASP A 364 -12.86 19.12 2.82
C ASP A 364 -11.90 20.31 2.93
N ALA A 365 -12.45 21.52 3.09
CA ALA A 365 -11.66 22.77 3.05
C ALA A 365 -10.51 22.80 4.06
N GLU A 366 -10.64 22.12 5.21
CA GLU A 366 -9.57 22.02 6.21
C GLU A 366 -8.34 21.24 5.75
N LEU A 367 -8.48 20.37 4.74
CA LEU A 367 -7.38 19.61 4.13
C LEU A 367 -6.75 20.31 2.91
N GLN A 368 -7.33 21.43 2.47
CA GLN A 368 -6.84 22.21 1.31
C GLN A 368 -5.86 23.34 1.69
N ALA A 369 -5.69 23.60 2.99
CA ALA A 369 -4.98 24.76 3.53
C ALA A 369 -3.45 24.63 3.52
#